data_AF-A0AAU6GSG0-F1
#
_entry.id   AF-A0AAU6GSG0-F1
#
_cell.length_a   1.000
_cell.length_b   1.000
_cell.length_c   1.000
_cell.angle_alpha   90.00
_cell.angle_beta   90.00
_cell.angle_gamma   90.00
#
_symmetry.space_group_name_H-M   'P 1'
#
loop_
_entity.id
_entity.type
_entity.pdbx_description
1 polymer ?
#
loop_
_entity_poly.entity_id
_entity_poly.type
_entity_poly.pdbx_seq_one_letter_code
_entity_poly.pdbx_strand_id
1 'polypeptide(L)'
;MPTQPRNPSRAPTALRTWAALLSLLAAVFGAYLAVAPTAAAATTLCDPYASAAVQQGRYVVQNNRWGASTHQCVEVRDRGFAVTAADHNNPTNNVPAGYPSIYAGCHYGNCTTGSGLPLRVSDAAGARSSVAITRPASGEWNASYDLWFDPTPRTDGQNTGAELMIWLDHRGRPQPIGSKVATARLEGADWDVWVGNIGWNVISYVRTAGTGSLDFAVRSFTDDAVARGQIQSSWYLTSVQAGFEPWVGGAGLAVDDFSFTANGAAGSAKAVVGRQSKRCLDVTNGSSANGTPVILWDCWGGAPQQWTLASDGTIRAFGKCLEVAGGAGARANGSGVGLWDCWGGANQQWTRGSDGTLRNPNSGRCLEAAGQGTGNGTRIQIWDCWGGENMKWDVR
;
A
#
# COMPACT_ATOMS: atom_id res chain seq x y z
N MET A 1 -8.81 -61.17 -56.58
CA MET A 1 -9.08 -59.71 -56.71
C MET A 1 -10.48 -59.44 -56.17
N PRO A 2 -10.73 -58.28 -55.56
CA PRO A 2 -10.48 -57.81 -54.17
C PRO A 2 -11.57 -58.31 -53.17
N THR A 3 -11.38 -58.59 -51.85
CA THR A 3 -10.93 -57.82 -50.65
C THR A 3 -11.81 -56.59 -50.36
N GLN A 4 -12.37 -56.30 -49.17
CA GLN A 4 -12.33 -56.83 -47.81
C GLN A 4 -13.46 -56.08 -47.02
N PRO A 5 -13.71 -56.32 -45.70
CA PRO A 5 -15.04 -56.71 -45.25
C PRO A 5 -15.45 -56.09 -43.88
N ARG A 6 -16.45 -56.71 -43.21
CA ARG A 6 -16.65 -56.83 -41.73
C ARG A 6 -17.01 -55.53 -40.98
N ASN A 7 -17.77 -55.50 -39.88
CA ASN A 7 -18.09 -56.46 -38.82
C ASN A 7 -19.31 -55.93 -37.99
N PRO A 8 -19.77 -56.55 -36.88
CA PRO A 8 -21.11 -57.14 -36.87
C PRO A 8 -21.98 -56.80 -35.62
N SER A 9 -23.24 -57.27 -35.65
CA SER A 9 -24.02 -57.96 -34.58
C SER A 9 -23.74 -57.66 -33.09
N ARG A 10 -24.71 -57.53 -32.17
CA ARG A 10 -25.81 -58.49 -31.90
C ARG A 10 -26.70 -57.93 -30.77
N ALA A 11 -27.96 -58.35 -30.79
CA ALA A 11 -29.11 -57.94 -29.97
C ALA A 11 -29.35 -58.91 -28.76
N PRO A 12 -30.55 -59.03 -28.16
CA PRO A 12 -31.28 -58.10 -27.27
C PRO A 12 -31.88 -58.82 -26.02
N THR A 13 -32.96 -58.25 -25.43
CA THR A 13 -33.95 -58.75 -24.40
C THR A 13 -33.70 -58.29 -22.95
N ALA A 14 -34.67 -57.87 -22.13
CA ALA A 14 -36.10 -57.57 -22.28
C ALA A 14 -36.64 -56.87 -20.99
N LEU A 15 -37.62 -55.97 -21.17
CA LEU A 15 -38.78 -55.63 -20.29
C LEU A 15 -38.61 -55.34 -18.78
N ARG A 16 -39.03 -54.14 -18.35
CA ARG A 16 -40.31 -53.90 -17.63
C ARG A 16 -40.60 -52.40 -17.40
N THR A 17 -41.80 -52.00 -17.78
CA THR A 17 -42.48 -50.70 -17.63
C THR A 17 -42.73 -50.31 -16.18
N TRP A 18 -42.80 -49.01 -15.86
CA TRP A 18 -43.94 -48.31 -15.20
C TRP A 18 -43.70 -46.78 -15.19
N ALA A 19 -44.63 -46.03 -15.83
CA ALA A 19 -45.15 -44.68 -15.53
C ALA A 19 -44.17 -43.47 -15.37
N ALA A 20 -44.44 -42.25 -15.82
CA ALA A 20 -45.51 -41.61 -16.58
C ALA A 20 -45.09 -40.15 -16.92
N LEU A 21 -45.80 -39.56 -17.88
CA LEU A 21 -45.98 -38.12 -18.14
C LEU A 21 -44.86 -37.34 -18.85
N LEU A 22 -45.06 -37.18 -20.17
CA LEU A 22 -44.63 -36.00 -20.92
C LEU A 22 -45.46 -34.78 -20.47
N SER A 23 -44.78 -33.72 -20.03
CA SER A 23 -45.32 -32.37 -20.04
C SER A 23 -44.21 -31.33 -20.22
N LEU A 24 -44.28 -30.65 -21.36
CA LEU A 24 -43.72 -29.36 -21.77
C LEU A 24 -42.24 -29.01 -21.44
N LEU A 25 -41.45 -28.91 -22.51
CA LEU A 25 -40.39 -27.91 -22.60
C LEU A 25 -41.01 -26.51 -22.38
N ALA A 26 -40.75 -25.90 -21.23
CA ALA A 26 -40.69 -24.46 -21.10
C ALA A 26 -39.23 -24.11 -20.77
N ALA A 27 -38.57 -23.45 -21.71
CA ALA A 27 -37.22 -22.95 -21.54
C ALA A 27 -37.22 -21.93 -20.38
N VAL A 28 -36.75 -22.34 -19.21
CA VAL A 28 -36.33 -21.41 -18.16
C VAL A 28 -34.93 -20.95 -18.52
N PHE A 29 -34.83 -20.07 -19.52
CA PHE A 29 -33.73 -19.12 -19.57
C PHE A 29 -34.01 -18.12 -18.46
N GLY A 30 -33.52 -18.41 -17.26
CA GLY A 30 -33.44 -17.41 -16.21
C GLY A 30 -32.59 -16.28 -16.77
N ALA A 31 -33.24 -15.18 -17.14
CA ALA A 31 -32.57 -13.93 -17.43
C ALA A 31 -31.87 -13.50 -16.14
N TYR A 32 -30.62 -13.92 -15.96
CA TYR A 32 -29.68 -13.16 -15.16
C TYR A 32 -29.53 -11.83 -15.89
N LEU A 33 -30.39 -10.87 -15.56
CA LEU A 33 -30.05 -9.47 -15.69
C LEU A 33 -28.81 -9.31 -14.81
N ALA A 34 -27.63 -9.38 -15.42
CA ALA A 34 -26.46 -8.76 -14.86
C ALA A 34 -26.87 -7.30 -14.66
N VAL A 35 -27.21 -6.95 -13.42
CA VAL A 35 -27.23 -5.56 -13.01
C VAL A 35 -25.79 -5.14 -13.17
N ALA A 36 -25.44 -4.59 -14.34
CA ALA A 36 -24.21 -3.84 -14.48
C ALA A 36 -24.22 -2.85 -13.32
N PRO A 37 -23.15 -2.77 -12.51
CA PRO A 37 -23.09 -1.75 -11.49
C PRO A 37 -23.36 -0.43 -12.20
N THR A 38 -24.39 0.29 -11.77
CA THR A 38 -24.64 1.65 -12.23
C THR A 38 -23.34 2.40 -12.05
N ALA A 39 -22.72 2.87 -13.15
CA ALA A 39 -21.57 3.75 -13.06
C ALA A 39 -21.97 4.88 -12.11
N ALA A 40 -21.32 4.95 -10.94
CA ALA A 40 -21.55 6.05 -10.03
C ALA A 40 -21.27 7.33 -10.80
N ALA A 41 -22.21 8.28 -10.78
CA ALA A 41 -21.99 9.58 -11.40
C ALA A 41 -20.68 10.17 -10.84
N ALA A 42 -19.82 10.69 -11.71
CA ALA A 42 -18.59 11.34 -11.29
C ALA A 42 -18.93 12.48 -10.32
N THR A 43 -18.42 12.41 -9.10
CA THR A 43 -18.64 13.46 -8.10
C THR A 43 -17.80 14.68 -8.48
N THR A 44 -18.44 15.81 -8.74
CA THR A 44 -17.74 17.08 -9.01
C THR A 44 -17.79 17.97 -7.77
N LEU A 45 -16.64 18.49 -7.36
CA LEU A 45 -16.48 19.39 -6.21
C LEU A 45 -16.11 20.79 -6.73
N CYS A 46 -17.02 21.75 -6.58
CA CYS A 46 -16.78 23.15 -6.97
C CYS A 46 -16.73 24.12 -5.79
N ASP A 47 -17.29 23.73 -4.63
CA ASP A 47 -17.19 24.54 -3.43
C ASP A 47 -15.73 24.55 -2.94
N PRO A 48 -15.23 25.69 -2.39
CA PRO A 48 -13.80 25.85 -2.10
C PRO A 48 -13.19 24.76 -1.22
N TYR A 49 -13.94 24.29 -0.22
CA TYR A 49 -13.49 23.30 0.75
C TYR A 49 -14.25 21.98 0.66
N ALA A 50 -14.96 21.74 -0.45
CA ALA A 50 -15.60 20.45 -0.67
C ALA A 50 -14.55 19.34 -0.81
N SER A 51 -14.90 18.17 -0.27
CA SER A 51 -14.09 16.96 -0.33
C SER A 51 -14.96 15.72 -0.49
N ALA A 52 -14.39 14.64 -1.00
CA ALA A 52 -15.04 13.36 -1.15
C ALA A 52 -14.09 12.22 -0.81
N ALA A 53 -14.61 11.22 -0.11
CA ALA A 53 -13.91 9.99 0.18
C ALA A 53 -13.88 9.07 -1.05
N VAL A 54 -12.74 8.43 -1.32
CA VAL A 54 -12.58 7.43 -2.39
C VAL A 54 -12.02 6.13 -1.82
N GLN A 55 -12.19 5.01 -2.54
CA GLN A 55 -11.74 3.68 -2.10
C GLN A 55 -12.18 3.34 -0.67
N GLN A 56 -13.48 3.50 -0.39
CA GLN A 56 -14.08 3.24 0.93
C GLN A 56 -13.45 4.09 2.05
N GLY A 57 -13.06 5.32 1.74
CA GLY A 57 -12.46 6.25 2.68
C GLY A 57 -10.97 6.06 2.91
N ARG A 58 -10.33 5.15 2.18
CA ARG A 58 -8.87 5.00 2.21
C ARG A 58 -8.14 6.29 1.85
N TYR A 59 -8.71 7.07 0.92
CA TYR A 59 -8.21 8.39 0.53
C TYR A 59 -9.34 9.41 0.49
N VAL A 60 -8.98 10.69 0.55
CA VAL A 60 -9.90 11.80 0.34
C VAL A 60 -9.36 12.69 -0.78
N VAL A 61 -10.24 13.06 -1.72
CA VAL A 61 -10.01 14.10 -2.72
C VAL A 61 -10.61 15.40 -2.20
N GLN A 62 -9.89 16.51 -2.33
CA GLN A 62 -10.33 17.83 -1.89
C GLN A 62 -10.14 18.88 -2.98
N ASN A 63 -11.11 19.79 -3.12
CA ASN A 63 -10.98 20.94 -4.03
C ASN A 63 -9.96 21.96 -3.49
N ASN A 64 -10.01 22.19 -2.17
CA ASN A 64 -9.04 22.97 -1.40
C ASN A 64 -8.58 24.29 -2.06
N ARG A 65 -9.56 25.12 -2.45
CA ARG A 65 -9.33 26.44 -3.05
C ARG A 65 -9.21 27.52 -1.97
N TRP A 66 -8.10 27.49 -1.26
CA TRP A 66 -7.86 28.35 -0.10
C TRP A 66 -7.30 29.74 -0.44
N GLY A 67 -6.66 29.90 -1.60
CA GLY A 67 -5.88 31.10 -1.96
C GLY A 67 -6.52 32.02 -2.99
N ALA A 68 -7.74 31.72 -3.47
CA ALA A 68 -8.45 32.57 -4.43
C ALA A 68 -9.98 32.44 -4.36
N SER A 69 -10.67 33.50 -4.80
CA SER A 69 -12.14 33.53 -4.98
C SER A 69 -12.60 33.10 -6.38
N THR A 70 -11.69 33.06 -7.37
CA THR A 70 -11.91 32.58 -8.74
C THR A 70 -12.43 31.15 -8.78
N HIS A 71 -13.21 30.78 -9.79
CA HIS A 71 -13.84 29.46 -9.88
C HIS A 71 -12.81 28.32 -10.06
N GLN A 72 -13.08 27.18 -9.40
CA GLN A 72 -12.32 25.93 -9.54
C GLN A 72 -13.26 24.75 -9.30
N CYS A 73 -13.18 23.72 -10.14
CA CYS A 73 -13.88 22.45 -9.93
C CYS A 73 -12.94 21.27 -10.15
N VAL A 74 -13.10 20.23 -9.33
CA VAL A 74 -12.44 18.93 -9.50
C VAL A 74 -13.45 17.80 -9.68
N GLU A 75 -13.23 16.96 -10.68
CA GLU A 75 -13.92 15.70 -10.89
C GLU A 75 -13.19 14.60 -10.10
N VAL A 76 -13.89 14.00 -9.13
CA VAL A 76 -13.38 12.91 -8.30
C VAL A 76 -13.42 11.60 -9.08
N ARG A 77 -12.32 10.85 -9.03
CA ARG A 77 -12.17 9.53 -9.65
C ARG A 77 -11.78 8.51 -8.58
N ASP A 78 -11.99 7.22 -8.84
CA ASP A 78 -11.70 6.17 -7.84
C ASP A 78 -10.21 6.15 -7.40
N ARG A 79 -9.29 6.45 -8.31
CA ARG A 79 -7.84 6.41 -8.05
C ARG A 79 -7.17 7.79 -8.00
N GLY A 80 -7.93 8.87 -8.11
CA GLY A 80 -7.40 10.23 -8.18
C GLY A 80 -8.46 11.27 -8.52
N PHE A 81 -8.12 12.29 -9.29
CA PHE A 81 -9.05 13.36 -9.67
C PHE A 81 -8.55 14.14 -10.88
N ALA A 82 -9.41 14.93 -11.51
CA ALA A 82 -9.03 15.91 -12.54
C ALA A 82 -9.60 17.29 -12.24
N VAL A 83 -8.80 18.33 -12.44
CA VAL A 83 -9.24 19.73 -12.43
C VAL A 83 -9.99 20.00 -13.74
N THR A 84 -11.30 20.18 -13.66
CA THR A 84 -12.16 20.40 -14.85
C THR A 84 -12.38 21.87 -15.17
N ALA A 85 -12.26 22.74 -14.17
CA ALA A 85 -12.29 24.19 -14.33
C ALA A 85 -11.32 24.84 -13.35
N ALA A 86 -10.62 25.89 -13.78
CA ALA A 86 -9.72 26.69 -12.95
C ALA A 86 -9.45 28.04 -13.63
N ASP A 87 -10.11 29.08 -13.14
CA ASP A 87 -10.06 30.43 -13.72
C ASP A 87 -9.01 31.33 -13.04
N HIS A 88 -7.95 30.70 -12.52
CA HIS A 88 -6.94 31.38 -11.69
C HIS A 88 -6.04 32.28 -12.52
N ASN A 89 -5.62 33.40 -11.92
CA ASN A 89 -4.68 34.34 -12.50
C ASN A 89 -3.85 35.05 -11.40
N ASN A 90 -3.42 34.27 -10.40
CA ASN A 90 -2.60 34.77 -9.31
C ASN A 90 -1.16 35.03 -9.81
N PRO A 91 -0.51 36.14 -9.42
CA PRO A 91 0.91 36.33 -9.66
C PRO A 91 1.75 35.23 -9.01
N THR A 92 2.74 34.67 -9.73
CA THR A 92 3.58 33.56 -9.21
C THR A 92 4.52 33.92 -8.08
N ASN A 93 4.68 35.21 -7.78
CA ASN A 93 5.39 35.68 -6.60
C ASN A 93 4.48 35.83 -5.36
N ASN A 94 3.22 35.39 -5.46
CA ASN A 94 2.26 35.32 -4.36
C ASN A 94 1.86 33.86 -4.10
N VAL A 95 0.90 33.62 -3.19
CA VAL A 95 0.34 32.29 -2.94
C VAL A 95 -0.43 31.74 -4.14
N PRO A 96 -0.45 30.40 -4.36
CA PRO A 96 -1.29 29.77 -5.37
C PRO A 96 -2.77 29.98 -5.05
N ALA A 97 -3.64 29.69 -6.01
CA ALA A 97 -5.09 29.81 -5.82
C ALA A 97 -5.68 28.74 -4.90
N GLY A 98 -4.99 27.62 -4.74
CA GLY A 98 -5.40 26.49 -3.92
C GLY A 98 -4.44 25.32 -4.06
N TYR A 99 -4.83 24.19 -3.47
CA TYR A 99 -4.11 22.93 -3.60
C TYR A 99 -5.08 21.75 -3.76
N PRO A 100 -5.80 21.65 -4.90
CA PRO A 100 -6.60 20.46 -5.21
C PRO A 100 -5.71 19.22 -5.15
N SER A 101 -6.11 18.25 -4.34
CA SER A 101 -5.24 17.14 -3.96
C SER A 101 -6.03 15.91 -3.54
N ILE A 102 -5.36 14.76 -3.59
CA ILE A 102 -5.76 13.51 -2.95
C ILE A 102 -4.80 13.22 -1.80
N TYR A 103 -5.29 12.71 -0.67
CA TYR A 103 -4.44 12.45 0.48
C TYR A 103 -4.79 11.18 1.27
N ALA A 104 -3.79 10.73 2.03
CA ALA A 104 -3.89 9.81 3.16
C ALA A 104 -3.52 10.54 4.47
N GLY A 105 -4.11 10.13 5.58
CA GLY A 105 -3.95 10.76 6.90
C GLY A 105 -5.08 11.71 7.26
N CYS A 106 -4.76 12.76 8.01
CA CYS A 106 -5.70 13.74 8.55
C CYS A 106 -5.34 15.17 8.11
N HIS A 107 -6.35 15.92 7.66
CA HIS A 107 -6.22 17.32 7.27
C HIS A 107 -7.41 18.12 7.81
N TYR A 108 -7.16 19.06 8.74
CA TYR A 108 -8.17 19.86 9.44
C TYR A 108 -9.39 19.04 9.92
N GLY A 109 -9.12 17.93 10.61
CA GLY A 109 -10.16 17.07 11.21
C GLY A 109 -10.79 16.08 10.23
N ASN A 110 -10.56 16.23 8.92
CA ASN A 110 -11.00 15.27 7.91
C ASN A 110 -9.93 14.17 7.77
N CYS A 111 -10.25 12.98 8.27
CA CYS A 111 -9.33 11.85 8.34
C CYS A 111 -9.77 10.70 7.43
N THR A 112 -8.80 10.14 6.74
CA THR A 112 -8.94 8.89 5.97
C THR A 112 -8.98 7.65 6.88
N THR A 113 -9.59 6.59 6.38
CA THR A 113 -9.74 5.30 7.08
C THR A 113 -8.53 4.41 6.82
N GLY A 114 -7.95 3.86 7.89
CA GLY A 114 -6.90 2.84 7.79
C GLY A 114 -5.57 3.31 7.19
N SER A 115 -5.31 4.63 7.17
CA SER A 115 -4.07 5.19 6.62
C SER A 115 -2.80 4.80 7.40
N GLY A 116 -2.95 4.54 8.70
CA GLY A 116 -1.82 4.34 9.61
C GLY A 116 -1.12 5.65 10.01
N LEU A 117 -1.75 6.81 9.75
CA LEU A 117 -1.29 8.13 10.18
C LEU A 117 -2.20 8.66 11.31
N PRO A 118 -1.68 9.46 12.26
CA PRO A 118 -0.31 9.99 12.33
C PRO A 118 0.75 8.92 12.66
N LEU A 119 1.89 8.95 11.94
CA LEU A 119 3.00 8.01 12.07
C LEU A 119 4.24 8.74 12.56
N ARG A 120 4.91 8.25 13.60
CA ARG A 120 6.16 8.86 14.06
C ARG A 120 7.23 8.74 12.95
N VAL A 121 8.00 9.81 12.71
CA VAL A 121 9.02 9.84 11.66
C VAL A 121 10.04 8.72 11.82
N SER A 122 10.47 8.42 13.05
CA SER A 122 11.36 7.29 13.35
C SER A 122 10.81 5.93 12.94
N ASP A 123 9.49 5.80 12.83
CA ASP A 123 8.79 4.54 12.58
C ASP A 123 8.37 4.43 11.09
N ALA A 124 8.61 5.50 10.31
CA ALA A 124 8.28 5.58 8.88
C ALA A 124 9.24 4.81 7.96
N ALA A 125 10.09 3.93 8.51
CA ALA A 125 11.08 3.17 7.77
C ALA A 125 10.48 2.33 6.64
N GLY A 126 9.22 1.91 6.81
CA GLY A 126 8.46 1.27 5.75
C GLY A 126 7.82 2.27 4.79
N ALA A 127 7.25 3.39 5.26
CA ALA A 127 6.27 4.17 4.52
C ALA A 127 6.65 4.43 3.05
N ARG A 128 5.71 4.16 2.13
CA ARG A 128 5.86 4.38 0.68
C ARG A 128 4.65 5.13 0.13
N SER A 129 4.89 5.90 -0.93
CA SER A 129 3.82 6.52 -1.71
C SER A 129 4.15 6.47 -3.20
N SER A 130 3.11 6.43 -4.03
CA SER A 130 3.23 6.62 -5.47
C SER A 130 2.18 7.59 -5.99
N VAL A 131 2.52 8.30 -7.06
CA VAL A 131 1.59 9.14 -7.83
C VAL A 131 1.90 9.04 -9.32
N ALA A 132 0.86 9.09 -10.14
CA ALA A 132 0.93 9.35 -11.57
C ALA A 132 0.05 10.56 -11.92
N ILE A 133 0.55 11.45 -12.78
CA ILE A 133 -0.10 12.72 -13.11
C ILE A 133 -0.21 12.97 -14.61
N THR A 134 -1.28 13.67 -14.99
CA THR A 134 -1.48 14.28 -16.29
C THR A 134 -1.33 15.80 -16.18
N ARG A 135 -0.68 16.40 -17.18
CA ARG A 135 -0.30 17.82 -17.20
C ARG A 135 -0.83 18.50 -18.46
N PRO A 136 -1.49 19.66 -18.35
CA PRO A 136 -1.91 20.44 -19.50
C PRO A 136 -0.71 21.16 -20.13
N ALA A 137 -0.87 21.54 -21.40
CA ALA A 137 0.15 22.26 -22.17
C ALA A 137 0.22 23.77 -21.85
N SER A 138 -0.55 24.27 -20.88
CA SER A 138 -0.65 25.69 -20.53
C SER A 138 -0.83 25.89 -19.02
N GLY A 139 -0.82 27.16 -18.59
CA GLY A 139 -0.95 27.56 -17.18
C GLY A 139 0.39 27.73 -16.47
N GLU A 140 0.30 28.17 -15.22
CA GLU A 140 1.42 28.31 -14.29
C GLU A 140 1.04 27.58 -13.00
N TRP A 141 1.75 26.50 -12.72
CA TRP A 141 1.39 25.54 -11.68
C TRP A 141 2.61 24.70 -11.28
N ASN A 142 2.55 24.06 -10.12
CA ASN A 142 3.37 22.90 -9.83
C ASN A 142 2.52 21.63 -9.69
N ALA A 143 3.18 20.48 -9.79
CA ALA A 143 2.64 19.21 -9.35
C ALA A 143 3.50 18.72 -8.18
N SER A 144 2.91 18.63 -7.00
CA SER A 144 3.64 18.43 -5.76
C SER A 144 2.97 17.42 -4.84
N TYR A 145 3.79 16.78 -4.03
CA TYR A 145 3.34 16.29 -2.73
C TYR A 145 3.45 17.38 -1.68
N ASP A 146 2.52 17.36 -0.72
CA ASP A 146 2.63 18.03 0.58
C ASP A 146 2.56 16.99 1.71
N LEU A 147 3.65 16.86 2.47
CA LEU A 147 3.72 16.02 3.66
C LEU A 147 3.73 16.91 4.89
N TRP A 148 2.78 16.69 5.79
CA TRP A 148 2.63 17.49 7.00
C TRP A 148 3.18 16.80 8.24
N PHE A 149 3.89 17.56 9.06
CA PHE A 149 4.52 17.07 10.29
C PHE A 149 4.15 17.92 11.49
N ASP A 150 3.94 17.26 12.63
CA ASP A 150 3.64 17.92 13.89
C ASP A 150 4.38 17.25 15.07
N PRO A 151 4.79 18.01 16.11
CA PRO A 151 5.37 17.43 17.31
C PRO A 151 4.43 16.47 18.06
N THR A 152 3.12 16.58 17.83
CA THR A 152 2.08 15.74 18.40
C THR A 152 1.40 14.92 17.30
N PRO A 153 0.70 13.81 17.61
CA PRO A 153 -0.08 13.06 16.62
C PRO A 153 -1.36 13.82 16.26
N ARG A 154 -1.20 15.02 15.68
CA ARG A 154 -2.28 15.93 15.34
C ARG A 154 -3.17 15.36 14.25
N THR A 155 -4.48 15.48 14.45
CA THR A 155 -5.51 15.10 13.47
C THR A 155 -6.38 16.28 13.03
N ASP A 156 -6.34 17.40 13.75
CA ASP A 156 -7.13 18.58 13.48
C ASP A 156 -6.37 19.88 13.73
N GLY A 157 -6.80 20.93 13.02
CA GLY A 157 -6.15 22.23 12.95
C GLY A 157 -4.85 22.23 12.13
N GLN A 158 -4.19 23.39 12.14
CA GLN A 158 -2.92 23.60 11.46
C GLN A 158 -1.79 22.82 12.17
N ASN A 159 -0.99 22.09 11.38
CA ASN A 159 0.24 21.48 11.87
C ASN A 159 1.27 22.56 12.20
N THR A 160 2.01 22.39 13.30
CA THR A 160 2.96 23.40 13.80
C THR A 160 4.43 22.98 13.65
N GLY A 161 4.70 21.78 13.13
CA GLY A 161 6.05 21.28 12.93
C GLY A 161 6.66 21.76 11.62
N ALA A 162 6.35 21.04 10.54
CA ALA A 162 6.90 21.33 9.22
C ALA A 162 5.97 20.88 8.10
N GLU A 163 6.23 21.45 6.93
CA GLU A 163 5.67 21.10 5.64
C GLU A 163 6.82 20.68 4.73
N LEU A 164 6.79 19.44 4.25
CA LEU A 164 7.75 18.94 3.28
C LEU A 164 7.05 18.80 1.93
N MET A 165 7.49 19.58 0.96
CA MET A 165 6.97 19.51 -0.40
C MET A 165 7.92 18.74 -1.31
N ILE A 166 7.38 17.94 -2.22
CA ILE A 166 8.15 17.27 -3.27
C ILE A 166 7.56 17.70 -4.60
N TRP A 167 8.21 18.61 -5.32
CA TRP A 167 7.72 19.10 -6.61
C TRP A 167 8.21 18.16 -7.72
N LEU A 168 7.30 17.36 -8.26
CA LEU A 168 7.57 16.42 -9.36
C LEU A 168 7.86 17.16 -10.67
N ASP A 169 7.13 18.25 -10.90
CA ASP A 169 7.19 19.08 -12.09
C ASP A 169 6.59 20.45 -11.81
N HIS A 170 6.90 21.43 -12.66
CA HIS A 170 6.25 22.73 -12.64
C HIS A 170 6.26 23.38 -14.02
N ARG A 171 5.32 24.30 -14.23
CA ARG A 171 5.21 25.11 -15.45
C ARG A 171 5.13 26.58 -15.11
N GLY A 172 5.75 27.41 -15.95
CA GLY A 172 5.82 28.85 -15.74
C GLY A 172 6.94 29.18 -14.76
N ARG A 173 6.74 30.23 -13.95
CA ARG A 173 7.74 30.72 -13.00
C ARG A 173 7.28 30.72 -11.52
N PRO A 174 6.49 29.73 -11.02
CA PRO A 174 6.34 29.59 -9.58
C PRO A 174 7.68 29.19 -8.96
N GLN A 175 7.90 29.61 -7.72
CA GLN A 175 9.07 29.24 -6.93
C GLN A 175 8.65 28.69 -5.57
N PRO A 176 9.40 27.75 -4.98
CA PRO A 176 9.15 27.32 -3.62
C PRO A 176 9.32 28.45 -2.60
N ILE A 177 8.73 28.26 -1.43
CA ILE A 177 8.92 29.14 -0.30
C ILE A 177 10.40 29.16 0.11
N GLY A 178 10.92 30.35 0.42
CA GLY A 178 12.27 30.54 0.94
C GLY A 178 13.34 30.64 -0.14
N SER A 179 14.46 29.95 0.07
CA SER A 179 15.62 30.02 -0.83
C SER A 179 16.25 28.65 -1.06
N LYS A 180 16.87 28.45 -2.22
CA LYS A 180 17.64 27.23 -2.51
C LYS A 180 18.87 27.18 -1.61
N VAL A 181 18.98 26.13 -0.81
CA VAL A 181 20.08 25.93 0.14
C VAL A 181 21.05 24.82 -0.29
N ALA A 182 20.59 23.87 -1.11
CA ALA A 182 21.41 22.72 -1.53
C ALA A 182 20.85 22.02 -2.76
N THR A 183 21.53 20.94 -3.16
CA THR A 183 21.01 19.88 -4.02
C THR A 183 21.07 18.55 -3.28
N ALA A 184 20.18 17.60 -3.61
CA ALA A 184 20.15 16.26 -3.06
C ALA A 184 19.92 15.21 -4.16
N ARG A 185 20.51 14.03 -4.00
CA ARG A 185 20.30 12.87 -4.88
C ARG A 185 19.47 11.83 -4.13
N LEU A 186 18.18 11.76 -4.42
CA LEU A 186 17.22 10.90 -3.72
C LEU A 186 16.39 10.13 -4.74
N GLU A 187 16.10 8.85 -4.47
CA GLU A 187 15.31 7.97 -5.36
C GLU A 187 15.78 7.97 -6.83
N GLY A 188 17.10 8.10 -7.05
CA GLY A 188 17.67 8.13 -8.39
C GLY A 188 17.34 9.39 -9.20
N ALA A 189 16.94 10.49 -8.55
CA ALA A 189 16.75 11.81 -9.16
C ALA A 189 17.53 12.91 -8.41
N ASP A 190 17.84 14.00 -9.11
CA ASP A 190 18.47 15.20 -8.53
C ASP A 190 17.41 16.24 -8.20
N TRP A 191 17.50 16.78 -6.99
CA TRP A 191 16.53 17.68 -6.40
C TRP A 191 17.23 18.94 -5.93
N ASP A 192 16.67 20.09 -6.29
CA ASP A 192 17.01 21.35 -5.65
C ASP A 192 16.29 21.44 -4.31
N VAL A 193 17.03 21.68 -3.23
CA VAL A 193 16.48 21.75 -1.88
C VAL A 193 16.30 23.20 -1.48
N TRP A 194 15.06 23.58 -1.20
CA TRP A 194 14.66 24.89 -0.75
C TRP A 194 14.21 24.83 0.70
N VAL A 195 14.54 25.85 1.46
CA VAL A 195 14.11 25.99 2.86
C VAL A 195 13.60 27.40 3.09
N GLY A 196 12.45 27.49 3.76
CA GLY A 196 11.88 28.73 4.27
C GLY A 196 11.09 28.51 5.55
N ASN A 197 10.57 29.58 6.12
CA ASN A 197 9.73 29.53 7.31
C ASN A 197 8.63 30.59 7.20
N ILE A 198 7.38 30.17 7.41
CA ILE A 198 6.19 31.04 7.33
C ILE A 198 5.31 30.95 8.58
N GLY A 199 5.91 30.55 9.71
CA GLY A 199 5.20 30.16 10.94
C GLY A 199 5.40 28.67 11.28
N TRP A 200 5.75 27.87 10.27
CA TRP A 200 6.35 26.53 10.37
C TRP A 200 7.47 26.42 9.34
N ASN A 201 8.31 25.40 9.46
CA ASN A 201 9.35 25.12 8.47
C ASN A 201 8.73 24.61 7.17
N VAL A 202 9.17 25.13 6.03
CA VAL A 202 8.83 24.61 4.71
C VAL A 202 10.12 24.13 4.04
N ILE A 203 10.13 22.87 3.64
CA ILE A 203 11.24 22.25 2.92
C ILE A 203 10.71 21.76 1.60
N SER A 204 11.23 22.25 0.48
CA SER A 204 10.78 21.83 -0.84
C SER A 204 11.91 21.15 -1.61
N TYR A 205 11.63 19.95 -2.12
CA TYR A 205 12.51 19.22 -3.01
C TYR A 205 11.99 19.38 -4.44
N VAL A 206 12.65 20.20 -5.24
CA VAL A 206 12.23 20.49 -6.63
C VAL A 206 13.02 19.63 -7.60
N ARG A 207 12.32 18.77 -8.35
CA ARG A 207 12.98 17.89 -9.31
C ARG A 207 13.63 18.72 -10.42
N THR A 208 14.92 18.53 -10.64
CA THR A 208 15.69 19.28 -11.65
C THR A 208 15.26 18.95 -13.08
N ALA A 209 14.71 17.76 -13.29
CA ALA A 209 14.05 17.35 -14.52
C ALA A 209 12.63 16.86 -14.18
N GLY A 210 11.59 17.51 -14.69
CA GLY A 210 10.20 17.16 -14.39
C GLY A 210 9.85 15.69 -14.68
N THR A 211 8.89 15.12 -13.94
CA THR A 211 8.37 13.75 -14.15
C THR A 211 6.85 13.73 -14.19
N GLY A 212 6.27 12.70 -14.80
CA GLY A 212 4.83 12.42 -14.76
C GLY A 212 4.43 11.40 -13.69
N SER A 213 5.39 10.81 -12.99
CA SER A 213 5.13 9.84 -11.93
C SER A 213 6.29 9.74 -10.96
N LEU A 214 6.00 9.33 -9.73
CA LEU A 214 6.97 9.05 -8.68
C LEU A 214 6.48 7.87 -7.84
N ASP A 215 7.36 6.91 -7.54
CA ASP A 215 7.18 5.89 -6.49
C ASP A 215 8.41 5.98 -5.60
N PHE A 216 8.20 6.21 -4.31
CA PHE A 216 9.29 6.48 -3.39
C PHE A 216 9.04 5.93 -1.99
N ALA A 217 10.14 5.68 -1.28
CA ALA A 217 10.09 5.54 0.16
C ALA A 217 10.02 6.93 0.80
N VAL A 218 9.02 7.16 1.66
CA VAL A 218 8.84 8.44 2.37
C VAL A 218 10.09 8.82 3.15
N ARG A 219 10.77 7.81 3.74
CA ARG A 219 12.02 7.99 4.48
C ARG A 219 13.12 8.68 3.66
N SER A 220 13.16 8.50 2.34
CA SER A 220 14.22 9.07 1.51
C SER A 220 14.24 10.60 1.57
N PHE A 221 13.08 11.23 1.74
CA PHE A 221 12.98 12.68 1.91
C PHE A 221 12.99 13.08 3.38
N THR A 222 12.32 12.32 4.26
CA THR A 222 12.28 12.68 5.69
C THR A 222 13.64 12.52 6.37
N ASP A 223 14.44 11.51 6.02
CA ASP A 223 15.78 11.31 6.58
C ASP A 223 16.72 12.45 6.16
N ASP A 224 16.62 12.92 4.92
CA ASP A 224 17.35 14.10 4.45
C ASP A 224 16.89 15.36 5.23
N ALA A 225 15.58 15.59 5.33
CA ALA A 225 15.05 16.73 6.08
C ALA A 225 15.43 16.69 7.58
N VAL A 226 15.51 15.51 8.19
CA VAL A 226 16.00 15.31 9.57
C VAL A 226 17.50 15.61 9.65
N ALA A 227 18.31 15.13 8.71
CA ALA A 227 19.74 15.42 8.67
C ALA A 227 20.04 16.93 8.51
N ARG A 228 19.11 17.67 7.88
CA ARG A 228 19.17 19.14 7.75
C ARG A 228 18.56 19.90 8.94
N GLY A 229 18.08 19.19 9.96
CA GLY A 229 17.46 19.78 11.15
C GLY A 229 16.12 20.47 10.88
N GLN A 230 15.46 20.17 9.76
CA GLN A 230 14.20 20.81 9.37
C GLN A 230 12.97 20.07 9.92
N ILE A 231 13.12 18.76 10.16
CA ILE A 231 12.14 17.86 10.78
C ILE A 231 12.84 17.13 11.94
N GLN A 232 12.10 16.72 12.98
CA GLN A 232 12.64 15.87 14.04
C GLN A 232 12.12 14.44 13.88
N SER A 233 12.98 13.44 14.15
CA SER A 233 12.61 12.02 14.12
C SER A 233 11.52 11.65 15.14
N SER A 234 11.36 12.46 16.19
CA SER A 234 10.32 12.30 17.21
C SER A 234 8.95 12.85 16.79
N TRP A 235 8.87 13.66 15.72
CA TRP A 235 7.61 14.22 15.23
C TRP A 235 6.77 13.16 14.51
N TYR A 236 5.54 13.53 14.17
CA TYR A 236 4.58 12.69 13.49
C TYR A 236 4.30 13.23 12.09
N LEU A 237 4.40 12.36 11.09
CA LEU A 237 3.78 12.55 9.78
C LEU A 237 2.26 12.43 9.94
N THR A 238 1.51 13.50 9.67
CA THR A 238 0.06 13.56 9.92
C THR A 238 -0.76 13.35 8.65
N SER A 239 -0.24 13.78 7.50
CA SER A 239 -0.83 13.49 6.18
C SER A 239 0.22 13.42 5.07
N VAL A 240 -0.10 12.66 4.03
CA VAL A 240 0.62 12.59 2.76
C VAL A 240 -0.37 12.95 1.67
N GLN A 241 -0.14 14.10 1.03
CA GLN A 241 -1.03 14.68 0.02
C GLN A 241 -0.30 14.77 -1.31
N ALA A 242 -0.99 14.57 -2.42
CA ALA A 242 -0.48 14.78 -3.76
C ALA A 242 -1.51 15.53 -4.61
N GLY A 243 -1.05 16.54 -5.33
CA GLY A 243 -1.93 17.44 -6.06
C GLY A 243 -1.15 18.50 -6.83
N PHE A 244 -1.79 19.66 -6.97
CA PHE A 244 -1.26 20.76 -7.77
C PHE A 244 -1.49 22.08 -7.07
N GLU A 245 -0.51 22.98 -7.12
CA GLU A 245 -0.72 24.38 -6.79
C GLU A 245 -0.82 25.20 -8.09
N PRO A 246 -2.04 25.56 -8.55
CA PRO A 246 -2.21 26.44 -9.71
C PRO A 246 -2.16 27.91 -9.31
N TRP A 247 -1.35 28.69 -10.03
CA TRP A 247 -1.38 30.16 -10.01
C TRP A 247 -2.21 30.71 -11.15
N VAL A 248 -1.99 30.21 -12.37
CA VAL A 248 -2.68 30.63 -13.59
C VAL A 248 -3.26 29.42 -14.31
N GLY A 249 -4.57 29.45 -14.57
CA GLY A 249 -5.30 28.32 -15.15
C GLY A 249 -5.30 27.09 -14.23
N GLY A 250 -5.18 25.89 -14.81
CA GLY A 250 -5.11 24.62 -14.07
C GLY A 250 -6.04 23.53 -14.60
N ALA A 251 -7.02 23.89 -15.43
CA ALA A 251 -7.89 22.91 -16.08
C ALA A 251 -7.08 21.91 -16.92
N GLY A 252 -7.38 20.62 -16.76
CA GLY A 252 -6.66 19.51 -17.39
C GLY A 252 -5.53 18.90 -16.55
N LEU A 253 -5.18 19.48 -15.40
CA LEU A 253 -4.35 18.80 -14.40
C LEU A 253 -5.10 17.60 -13.82
N ALA A 254 -4.45 16.45 -13.69
CA ALA A 254 -5.08 15.29 -13.05
C ALA A 254 -4.07 14.44 -12.29
N VAL A 255 -4.48 13.94 -11.13
CA VAL A 255 -3.85 12.79 -10.49
C VAL A 255 -4.55 11.55 -11.04
N ASP A 256 -3.83 10.76 -11.82
CA ASP A 256 -4.36 9.56 -12.47
C ASP A 256 -4.33 8.34 -11.54
N ASP A 257 -3.30 8.27 -10.69
CA ASP A 257 -3.15 7.24 -9.67
C ASP A 257 -2.46 7.82 -8.43
N PHE A 258 -2.93 7.42 -7.25
CA PHE A 258 -2.29 7.73 -5.98
C PHE A 258 -2.31 6.52 -5.05
N SER A 259 -1.19 6.29 -4.36
CA SER A 259 -1.12 5.31 -3.28
C SER A 259 -0.26 5.81 -2.12
N PHE A 260 -0.62 5.35 -0.93
CA PHE A 260 0.18 5.51 0.29
C PHE A 260 0.01 4.28 1.18
N THR A 261 1.10 3.89 1.84
CA THR A 261 1.14 2.87 2.89
C THR A 261 2.09 3.33 4.00
N ALA A 262 1.62 3.40 5.26
CA ALA A 262 2.43 3.78 6.42
C ALA A 262 3.50 2.74 6.80
N ASN A 263 3.16 1.46 6.63
CA ASN A 263 4.10 0.36 6.74
C ASN A 263 4.35 -0.13 5.33
N GLY A 264 5.44 0.37 4.74
CA GLY A 264 5.87 0.13 3.37
C GLY A 264 5.44 -1.19 2.86
N ALA A 265 4.75 -1.15 1.71
CA ALA A 265 4.32 -2.29 0.93
C ALA A 265 4.56 -3.57 1.72
N ALA A 266 3.56 -3.95 2.52
CA ALA A 266 3.36 -5.36 2.74
C ALA A 266 3.61 -5.98 1.36
N GLY A 267 4.68 -6.77 1.21
CA GLY A 267 4.73 -7.67 0.07
C GLY A 267 3.34 -8.30 0.06
N SER A 268 2.57 -8.02 -1.00
CA SER A 268 1.15 -8.35 -1.10
C SER A 268 0.91 -9.65 -0.37
N ALA A 269 0.10 -9.65 0.71
CA ALA A 269 0.16 -10.72 1.71
C ALA A 269 0.27 -12.09 1.05
N LYS A 270 1.41 -12.76 1.26
CA LYS A 270 1.82 -13.93 0.51
C LYS A 270 1.50 -15.18 1.27
N ALA A 271 1.24 -16.26 0.54
CA ALA A 271 1.27 -17.58 1.12
C ALA A 271 2.75 -17.98 1.32
N VAL A 272 3.09 -18.46 2.52
CA VAL A 272 4.38 -19.10 2.80
C VAL A 272 4.15 -20.60 2.78
N VAL A 273 4.52 -21.25 1.68
CA VAL A 273 4.16 -22.65 1.39
C VAL A 273 5.35 -23.56 1.63
N GLY A 274 5.20 -24.57 2.48
CA GLY A 274 6.24 -25.58 2.70
C GLY A 274 6.48 -26.40 1.44
N ARG A 275 7.73 -26.48 0.97
CA ARG A 275 8.06 -27.18 -0.28
C ARG A 275 7.74 -28.67 -0.22
N GLN A 276 8.00 -29.31 0.92
CA GLN A 276 7.70 -30.73 1.14
C GLN A 276 6.19 -31.00 1.23
N SER A 277 5.48 -30.23 2.06
CA SER A 277 4.08 -30.49 2.40
C SER A 277 3.08 -29.94 1.38
N LYS A 278 3.49 -28.93 0.61
CA LYS A 278 2.62 -28.06 -0.21
C LYS A 278 1.53 -27.34 0.60
N ARG A 279 1.68 -27.30 1.92
CA ARG A 279 0.80 -26.64 2.88
C ARG A 279 1.33 -25.28 3.28
N CYS A 280 0.44 -24.42 3.74
CA CYS A 280 0.74 -23.05 4.11
C CYS A 280 1.11 -22.95 5.59
N LEU A 281 1.99 -22.00 5.88
CA LEU A 281 2.19 -21.46 7.21
C LEU A 281 0.88 -20.81 7.67
N ASP A 282 0.33 -21.27 8.78
CA ASP A 282 -1.03 -20.92 9.23
C ASP A 282 -1.01 -20.54 10.72
N VAL A 283 -1.65 -19.42 11.05
CA VAL A 283 -1.88 -19.00 12.44
C VAL A 283 -3.04 -19.81 13.00
N THR A 284 -2.76 -20.67 14.00
CA THR A 284 -3.74 -21.60 14.54
C THR A 284 -5.07 -20.91 14.90
N ASN A 285 -6.17 -21.40 14.31
CA ASN A 285 -7.53 -20.89 14.48
C ASN A 285 -7.73 -19.40 14.09
N GLY A 286 -6.78 -18.78 13.39
CA GLY A 286 -6.82 -17.35 13.06
C GLY A 286 -6.79 -16.42 14.27
N SER A 287 -6.31 -16.91 15.42
CA SER A 287 -6.24 -16.11 16.64
C SER A 287 -5.08 -15.11 16.56
N SER A 288 -5.38 -13.83 16.81
CA SER A 288 -4.38 -12.78 16.91
C SER A 288 -3.84 -12.62 18.34
N ALA A 289 -3.94 -13.60 19.21
CA ALA A 289 -3.39 -13.52 20.57
C ALA A 289 -1.87 -13.79 20.57
N ASN A 290 -1.13 -13.13 21.47
CA ASN A 290 0.30 -13.44 21.68
C ASN A 290 0.48 -14.89 22.12
N GLY A 291 1.50 -15.55 21.59
CA GLY A 291 1.78 -16.95 21.81
C GLY A 291 0.93 -17.90 20.97
N THR A 292 0.06 -17.39 20.08
CA THR A 292 -0.70 -18.26 19.17
C THR A 292 0.27 -19.06 18.29
N PRO A 293 0.21 -20.41 18.30
CA PRO A 293 1.13 -21.24 17.54
C PRO A 293 0.93 -21.07 16.03
N VAL A 294 2.04 -21.21 15.30
CA VAL A 294 2.01 -21.32 13.85
C VAL A 294 2.21 -22.79 13.44
N ILE A 295 1.38 -23.27 12.52
CA ILE A 295 1.31 -24.66 12.09
C ILE A 295 1.34 -24.76 10.56
N LEU A 296 1.47 -25.98 10.04
CA LEU A 296 1.07 -26.29 8.68
C LEU A 296 -0.43 -26.50 8.57
N TRP A 297 -1.04 -25.92 7.54
CA TRP A 297 -2.43 -26.18 7.17
C TRP A 297 -2.62 -26.14 5.66
N ASP A 298 -3.62 -26.83 5.14
CA ASP A 298 -3.97 -26.78 3.72
C ASP A 298 -4.15 -25.33 3.28
N CYS A 299 -3.57 -24.99 2.13
CA CYS A 299 -3.65 -23.62 1.62
C CYS A 299 -5.08 -23.29 1.17
N TRP A 300 -5.71 -22.31 1.83
CA TRP A 300 -7.07 -21.85 1.50
C TRP A 300 -7.15 -20.32 1.31
N GLY A 301 -6.03 -19.60 1.49
CA GLY A 301 -5.91 -18.17 1.16
C GLY A 301 -6.55 -17.21 2.18
N GLY A 302 -7.05 -17.74 3.29
CA GLY A 302 -7.64 -16.95 4.36
C GLY A 302 -6.64 -16.09 5.12
N ALA A 303 -7.16 -15.15 5.91
CA ALA A 303 -6.37 -14.24 6.75
C ALA A 303 -5.27 -14.94 7.59
N PRO A 304 -5.46 -16.14 8.16
CA PRO A 304 -4.41 -16.84 8.92
C PRO A 304 -3.18 -17.28 8.12
N GLN A 305 -3.26 -17.25 6.78
CA GLN A 305 -2.21 -17.67 5.86
C GLN A 305 -1.62 -16.49 5.08
N GLN A 306 -2.05 -15.27 5.42
CA GLN A 306 -1.62 -14.03 4.77
C GLN A 306 -0.43 -13.45 5.53
N TRP A 307 0.76 -13.68 4.98
CA TRP A 307 2.02 -13.25 5.59
C TRP A 307 2.66 -12.11 4.83
N THR A 308 3.11 -11.11 5.59
CA THR A 308 3.90 -9.99 5.08
C THR A 308 5.36 -10.21 5.42
N LEU A 309 6.22 -10.38 4.42
CA LEU A 309 7.66 -10.34 4.61
C LEU A 309 8.09 -8.87 4.57
N ALA A 310 8.37 -8.30 5.73
CA ALA A 310 8.70 -6.88 5.86
C ALA A 310 10.19 -6.64 5.60
N SER A 311 10.52 -5.43 5.11
CA SER A 311 11.90 -5.05 4.79
C SER A 311 12.81 -4.91 6.03
N ASP A 312 12.22 -4.85 7.23
CA ASP A 312 12.94 -4.81 8.49
C ASP A 312 13.41 -6.20 8.97
N GLY A 313 13.18 -7.25 8.17
CA GLY A 313 13.55 -8.62 8.47
C GLY A 313 12.48 -9.41 9.22
N THR A 314 11.35 -8.80 9.59
CA THR A 314 10.25 -9.51 10.25
C THR A 314 9.31 -10.17 9.23
N ILE A 315 8.62 -11.24 9.66
CA ILE A 315 7.52 -11.85 8.90
C ILE A 315 6.26 -11.64 9.74
N ARG A 316 5.19 -11.09 9.18
CA ARG A 316 4.05 -10.58 9.94
C ARG A 316 2.70 -11.13 9.49
N ALA A 317 1.81 -11.40 10.45
CA ALA A 317 0.39 -11.69 10.24
C ALA A 317 -0.43 -11.08 11.38
N PHE A 318 -1.66 -10.62 11.10
CA PHE A 318 -2.52 -9.94 12.09
C PHE A 318 -1.84 -8.78 12.85
N GLY A 319 -0.93 -8.05 12.20
CA GLY A 319 -0.17 -6.96 12.83
C GLY A 319 0.91 -7.43 13.83
N LYS A 320 1.16 -8.73 13.92
CA LYS A 320 2.12 -9.37 14.83
C LYS A 320 3.26 -10.03 14.06
N CYS A 321 4.36 -10.28 14.75
CA CYS A 321 5.58 -10.86 14.20
C CYS A 321 5.62 -12.39 14.42
N LEU A 322 6.14 -13.10 13.42
CA LEU A 322 6.54 -14.50 13.50
C LEU A 322 7.76 -14.59 14.43
N GLU A 323 7.57 -15.18 15.59
CA GLU A 323 8.55 -15.16 16.67
C GLU A 323 8.94 -16.58 17.09
N VAL A 324 10.23 -16.79 17.33
CA VAL A 324 10.71 -17.96 18.08
C VAL A 324 10.40 -17.79 19.56
N ALA A 325 9.59 -18.68 20.12
CA ALA A 325 9.13 -18.64 21.50
C ALA A 325 10.30 -18.79 22.51
N GLY A 326 10.28 -17.98 23.56
CA GLY A 326 11.32 -17.92 24.59
C GLY A 326 12.14 -16.63 24.60
N GLY A 327 11.73 -15.60 23.84
CA GLY A 327 12.35 -14.27 23.84
C GLY A 327 13.78 -14.24 23.32
N ALA A 328 14.59 -13.28 23.77
CA ALA A 328 15.96 -13.08 23.32
C ALA A 328 16.88 -14.31 23.51
N GLY A 329 16.55 -15.19 24.47
CA GLY A 329 17.28 -16.44 24.74
C GLY A 329 16.89 -17.61 23.83
N ALA A 330 15.84 -17.49 23.02
CA ALA A 330 15.32 -18.57 22.19
C ALA A 330 16.30 -18.93 21.06
N ARG A 331 17.12 -19.96 21.31
CA ARG A 331 18.12 -20.44 20.37
C ARG A 331 18.10 -21.94 20.14
N ALA A 332 17.39 -22.73 20.94
CA ALA A 332 17.49 -24.19 20.90
C ALA A 332 16.77 -24.81 19.69
N ASN A 333 17.27 -25.95 19.22
CA ASN A 333 16.52 -26.83 18.31
C ASN A 333 15.18 -27.22 18.97
N GLY A 334 14.11 -27.19 18.18
CA GLY A 334 12.77 -27.54 18.66
C GLY A 334 12.01 -26.40 19.36
N SER A 335 12.63 -25.22 19.52
CA SER A 335 11.91 -24.03 19.97
C SER A 335 10.76 -23.73 19.01
N GLY A 336 9.54 -23.60 19.54
CA GLY A 336 8.35 -23.36 18.74
C GLY A 336 8.31 -21.96 18.16
N VAL A 337 7.52 -21.80 17.09
CA VAL A 337 7.29 -20.50 16.45
C VAL A 337 5.82 -20.12 16.55
N GLY A 338 5.55 -18.86 16.87
CA GLY A 338 4.21 -18.33 17.09
C GLY A 338 4.09 -16.85 16.77
N LEU A 339 2.91 -16.28 16.98
CA LEU A 339 2.70 -14.83 16.89
C LEU A 339 3.07 -14.12 18.19
N TRP A 340 3.72 -12.97 18.06
CA TRP A 340 3.94 -12.06 19.18
C TRP A 340 3.92 -10.60 18.70
N ASP A 341 3.64 -9.66 19.60
CA ASP A 341 3.78 -8.24 19.29
C ASP A 341 5.17 -7.92 18.76
N CYS A 342 5.27 -7.11 17.72
CA CYS A 342 6.55 -6.71 17.17
C CYS A 342 7.25 -5.74 18.13
N TRP A 343 8.36 -6.17 18.72
CA TRP A 343 9.15 -5.37 19.69
C TRP A 343 10.61 -5.18 19.26
N GLY A 344 10.97 -5.65 18.06
CA GLY A 344 12.32 -5.50 17.49
C GLY A 344 13.31 -6.57 17.97
N GLY A 345 12.84 -7.62 18.64
CA GLY A 345 13.69 -8.71 19.14
C GLY A 345 14.36 -9.50 18.02
N ALA A 346 15.61 -9.93 18.23
CA ALA A 346 16.35 -10.73 17.26
C ALA A 346 15.69 -12.11 16.99
N ASN A 347 14.90 -12.62 17.93
CA ASN A 347 14.08 -13.83 17.77
C ASN A 347 12.83 -13.63 16.89
N GLN A 348 12.55 -12.40 16.45
CA GLN A 348 11.47 -12.04 15.50
C GLN A 348 12.01 -11.80 14.07
N GLN A 349 13.32 -11.89 13.89
CA GLN A 349 13.99 -11.59 12.63
C GLN A 349 14.17 -12.86 11.78
N TRP A 350 14.10 -12.72 10.47
CA TRP A 350 14.20 -13.79 9.50
C TRP A 350 14.94 -13.33 8.24
N THR A 351 15.94 -14.10 7.84
CA THR A 351 16.68 -13.91 6.60
C THR A 351 16.28 -15.00 5.62
N ARG A 352 15.82 -14.61 4.43
CA ARG A 352 15.46 -15.56 3.38
C ARG A 352 16.69 -15.98 2.58
N GLY A 353 16.97 -17.28 2.54
CA GLY A 353 17.99 -17.87 1.67
C GLY A 353 17.49 -18.01 0.23
N SER A 354 18.42 -17.99 -0.73
CA SER A 354 18.12 -18.25 -2.16
C SER A 354 17.60 -19.67 -2.41
N ASP A 355 17.89 -20.60 -1.50
CA ASP A 355 17.41 -21.98 -1.50
C ASP A 355 15.98 -22.14 -0.96
N GLY A 356 15.36 -21.05 -0.49
CA GLY A 356 14.02 -21.03 0.10
C GLY A 356 13.99 -21.20 1.62
N THR A 357 15.15 -21.28 2.29
CA THR A 357 15.17 -21.31 3.77
C THR A 357 14.76 -19.96 4.36
N LEU A 358 14.15 -19.99 5.54
CA LEU A 358 13.91 -18.82 6.39
C LEU A 358 14.74 -18.98 7.66
N ARG A 359 15.85 -18.26 7.77
CA ARG A 359 16.83 -18.41 8.85
C ARG A 359 16.64 -17.33 9.91
N ASN A 360 16.51 -17.71 11.17
CA ASN A 360 16.49 -16.76 12.26
C ASN A 360 17.94 -16.37 12.64
N PRO A 361 18.36 -15.10 12.52
CA PRO A 361 19.74 -14.69 12.78
C PRO A 361 20.14 -14.78 14.26
N ASN A 362 19.19 -14.74 15.21
CA ASN A 362 19.49 -14.88 16.64
C ASN A 362 20.01 -16.28 17.01
N SER A 363 19.50 -17.31 16.34
CA SER A 363 19.83 -18.72 16.59
C SER A 363 20.76 -19.33 15.53
N GLY A 364 20.75 -18.77 14.32
CA GLY A 364 21.39 -19.36 13.16
C GLY A 364 20.65 -20.58 12.58
N ARG A 365 19.41 -20.82 13.01
CA ARG A 365 18.59 -21.98 12.66
C ARG A 365 17.50 -21.62 11.65
N CYS A 366 16.98 -22.64 10.96
CA CYS A 366 15.98 -22.51 9.92
C CYS A 366 14.57 -22.78 10.46
N LEU A 367 13.57 -22.06 9.94
CA LEU A 367 12.15 -22.35 10.14
C LEU A 367 11.81 -23.71 9.53
N GLU A 368 11.25 -24.61 10.33
CA GLU A 368 11.08 -26.02 9.99
C GLU A 368 9.67 -26.51 10.35
N ALA A 369 9.05 -27.30 9.47
CA ALA A 369 7.95 -28.19 9.83
C ALA A 369 8.52 -29.39 10.63
N ALA A 370 8.13 -29.47 11.91
CA ALA A 370 8.76 -30.34 12.89
C ALA A 370 8.73 -31.82 12.47
N GLY A 371 9.89 -32.48 12.59
CA GLY A 371 10.01 -33.93 12.35
C GLY A 371 9.68 -34.36 10.92
N GLN A 372 9.86 -33.47 9.93
CA GLN A 372 9.44 -33.68 8.53
C GLN A 372 7.94 -33.97 8.38
N GLY A 373 7.12 -33.49 9.32
CA GLY A 373 5.67 -33.65 9.26
C GLY A 373 5.08 -32.92 8.06
N THR A 374 4.16 -33.58 7.36
CA THR A 374 3.48 -33.00 6.19
C THR A 374 2.01 -32.72 6.41
N GLY A 375 1.39 -33.22 7.49
CA GLY A 375 -0.05 -33.10 7.75
C GLY A 375 -0.48 -31.75 8.33
N ASN A 376 -1.79 -31.47 8.25
CA ASN A 376 -2.41 -30.34 8.95
C ASN A 376 -2.17 -30.45 10.46
N GLY A 377 -1.86 -29.32 11.10
CA GLY A 377 -1.52 -29.27 12.53
C GLY A 377 -0.05 -29.60 12.83
N THR A 378 0.78 -29.90 11.82
CA THR A 378 2.23 -30.05 12.04
C THR A 378 2.79 -28.75 12.62
N ARG A 379 3.45 -28.83 13.77
CA ARG A 379 4.05 -27.70 14.46
C ARG A 379 5.19 -27.09 13.64
N ILE A 380 5.29 -25.76 13.68
CA ILE A 380 6.46 -25.04 13.18
C ILE A 380 7.44 -24.75 14.32
N GLN A 381 8.72 -24.98 14.06
CA GLN A 381 9.82 -24.80 15.00
C GLN A 381 11.05 -24.23 14.31
N ILE A 382 12.12 -23.97 15.06
CA ILE A 382 13.45 -23.78 14.50
C ILE A 382 14.30 -25.04 14.67
N TRP A 383 15.13 -25.32 13.66
CA TRP A 383 16.09 -26.42 13.69
C TRP A 383 17.36 -26.07 12.91
N ASP A 384 18.47 -26.74 13.21
CA ASP A 384 19.71 -26.58 12.46
C ASP A 384 19.48 -26.75 10.95
N CYS A 385 20.02 -25.83 10.16
CA CYS A 385 19.85 -25.83 8.73
C CYS A 385 20.66 -26.98 8.10
N TRP A 386 20.00 -28.09 7.76
CA TRP A 386 20.63 -29.28 7.15
C TRP A 386 20.23 -29.51 5.69
N GLY A 387 19.45 -28.61 5.08
CA GLY A 387 19.10 -28.64 3.66
C GLY A 387 17.85 -29.46 3.29
N GLY A 388 17.10 -29.94 4.28
CA GLY A 388 15.85 -30.67 4.08
C GLY A 388 14.75 -29.87 3.38
N GLU A 389 13.82 -30.55 2.72
CA GLU A 389 12.69 -29.87 2.05
C GLU A 389 11.63 -29.35 3.04
N ASN A 390 11.60 -29.87 4.27
CA ASN A 390 10.67 -29.45 5.33
C ASN A 390 11.04 -28.11 6.00
N MET A 391 12.20 -27.54 5.66
CA MET A 391 12.66 -26.21 6.09
C MET A 391 12.77 -25.21 4.93
N LYS A 392 12.25 -25.57 3.75
CA LYS A 392 12.23 -24.71 2.56
C LYS A 392 10.81 -24.25 2.26
N TRP A 393 10.70 -22.97 1.91
CA TRP A 393 9.44 -22.27 1.81
C TRP A 393 9.35 -21.47 0.50
N ASP A 394 8.28 -21.69 -0.24
CA ASP A 394 7.92 -20.88 -1.39
C ASP A 394 7.01 -19.73 -0.95
N VAL A 395 7.43 -18.51 -1.25
CA VAL A 395 6.67 -17.30 -0.93
C VAL A 395 6.02 -16.82 -2.21
N ARG A 396 4.70 -16.93 -2.32
CA ARG A 396 3.97 -16.62 -3.56
C ARG A 396 2.71 -15.82 -3.31
#